data_AF-A0AAW1DH60-F1
#
_entry.id   AF-A0AAW1DH60-F1
#
_cell.length_a   1.000
_cell.length_b   1.000
_cell.length_c   1.000
_cell.angle_alpha   90.00
_cell.angle_beta   90.00
_cell.angle_gamma   90.00
#
_symmetry.space_group_name_H-M   'P 1'
#
loop_
_entity.id
_entity.type
_entity.pdbx_description
1 polymer ?
#
loop_
_entity_poly.entity_id
_entity_poly.type
_entity_poly.pdbx_seq_one_letter_code
_entity_poly.pdbx_strand_id
1 'polypeptide(L)'
;MLSIVMMIMFGIVVSVSSTPVTTNWNEQVDFLLMWFDYSVGISNNTETTIPDIVTDSVTIRDAKLANMNTLVRDSDVFMEEPKIDDLRLYGIFSLKKFKLIVDDFRYKEYVGPANFTASKDAVEISYYLKHHTKPGQCKTIWEKFQLSPFENVIMYSKNNEFNKKDITDEVNKIILPEINKLTNSESYKKILNEKLDFCFINLFK
;
A
#
# COMPACT_ATOMS: atom_id res chain seq x y z
N MET A 1 -1.30 -8.92 -33.96
CA MET A 1 -1.29 -7.93 -32.87
C MET A 1 -0.44 -8.37 -31.66
N LEU A 2 -0.25 -9.68 -31.42
CA LEU A 2 0.64 -10.23 -30.39
C LEU A 2 2.15 -9.96 -30.59
N SER A 3 2.60 -9.62 -31.80
CA SER A 3 4.04 -9.60 -32.13
C SER A 3 4.78 -8.30 -31.79
N ILE A 4 4.07 -7.19 -31.59
CA ILE A 4 4.68 -5.87 -31.29
C ILE A 4 4.89 -5.70 -29.78
N VAL A 5 3.93 -6.15 -28.96
CA VAL A 5 4.05 -6.21 -27.49
C VAL A 5 5.21 -7.13 -27.08
N MET A 6 5.41 -8.25 -27.81
CA MET A 6 6.53 -9.16 -27.60
C MET A 6 7.90 -8.55 -27.96
N MET A 7 7.98 -7.73 -29.02
CA MET A 7 9.22 -7.02 -29.39
C MET A 7 9.56 -5.88 -28.42
N ILE A 8 8.55 -5.19 -27.86
CA ILE A 8 8.74 -4.14 -26.84
C ILE A 8 9.25 -4.75 -25.53
N MET A 9 8.74 -5.92 -25.14
CA MET A 9 9.24 -6.66 -23.96
C MET A 9 10.65 -7.24 -24.17
N PHE A 10 10.98 -7.70 -25.39
CA PHE A 10 12.33 -8.20 -25.71
C PHE A 10 13.37 -7.08 -25.80
N GLY A 11 12.97 -5.86 -26.20
CA GLY A 11 13.83 -4.67 -26.19
C GLY A 11 14.25 -4.18 -24.81
N ILE A 12 13.46 -4.51 -23.76
CA ILE A 12 13.78 -4.20 -22.36
C ILE A 12 14.75 -5.24 -21.76
N VAL A 13 14.85 -6.44 -22.35
CA VAL A 13 15.63 -7.58 -21.81
C VAL A 13 17.09 -7.62 -22.30
N VAL A 14 17.48 -6.84 -23.32
CA VAL A 14 18.85 -6.85 -23.89
C VAL A 14 19.63 -5.57 -23.58
N SER A 15 19.78 -5.28 -22.29
CA SER A 15 20.88 -4.54 -21.66
C SER A 15 20.58 -4.59 -20.17
N VAL A 16 21.39 -5.12 -19.26
CA VAL A 16 22.73 -4.62 -18.95
C VAL A 16 23.52 -5.71 -18.20
N SER A 17 24.81 -5.75 -18.49
CA SER A 17 25.86 -6.48 -17.78
C SER A 17 26.11 -5.92 -16.36
N SER A 18 26.11 -6.81 -15.36
CA SER A 18 27.00 -6.84 -14.18
C SER A 18 27.27 -5.56 -13.36
N THR A 19 26.30 -4.66 -13.23
CA THR A 19 26.22 -3.70 -12.11
C THR A 19 24.79 -3.72 -11.57
N PRO A 20 24.55 -3.46 -10.27
CA PRO A 20 23.20 -3.25 -9.78
C PRO A 20 22.63 -2.03 -10.53
N VAL A 21 21.74 -2.29 -11.50
CA VAL A 21 21.12 -1.22 -12.27
C VAL A 21 19.93 -0.73 -11.45
N THR A 22 20.02 0.50 -10.97
CA THR A 22 18.83 1.21 -10.49
C THR A 22 18.12 1.78 -11.71
N THR A 23 16.91 1.32 -11.98
CA THR A 23 16.08 1.77 -13.11
C THR A 23 14.87 2.51 -12.58
N ASN A 24 14.57 3.67 -13.15
CA ASN A 24 13.33 4.39 -12.88
C ASN A 24 12.14 3.62 -13.49
N TRP A 25 11.11 3.38 -12.70
CA TRP A 25 9.93 2.57 -13.04
C TRP A 25 8.62 3.35 -13.02
N ASN A 26 8.70 4.68 -13.06
CA ASN A 26 7.56 5.58 -12.95
C ASN A 26 6.47 5.27 -13.98
N GLU A 27 6.83 5.13 -15.26
CA GLU A 27 5.85 4.92 -16.33
C GLU A 27 5.13 3.57 -16.19
N GLN A 28 5.87 2.51 -15.83
CA GLN A 28 5.30 1.18 -15.62
C GLN A 28 4.33 1.19 -14.44
N VAL A 29 4.71 1.85 -13.35
CA VAL A 29 3.86 1.97 -12.15
C VAL A 29 2.62 2.80 -12.43
N ASP A 30 2.77 3.96 -13.09
CA ASP A 30 1.64 4.84 -13.42
C ASP A 30 0.64 4.12 -14.35
N PHE A 31 1.14 3.32 -15.30
CA PHE A 31 0.31 2.47 -16.14
C PHE A 31 -0.45 1.41 -15.34
N LEU A 32 0.21 0.72 -14.40
CA LEU A 32 -0.44 -0.28 -13.54
C LEU A 32 -1.52 0.36 -12.63
N LEU A 33 -1.24 1.54 -12.08
CA LEU A 33 -2.19 2.28 -11.25
C LEU A 33 -3.41 2.73 -12.05
N MET A 34 -3.23 3.15 -13.30
CA MET A 34 -4.34 3.46 -14.22
C MET A 34 -5.24 2.24 -14.46
N TRP A 35 -4.66 1.05 -14.68
CA TRP A 35 -5.43 -0.19 -14.84
C TRP A 35 -6.15 -0.60 -13.56
N PHE A 36 -5.53 -0.37 -12.40
CA PHE A 36 -6.14 -0.61 -11.10
C PHE A 36 -7.37 0.29 -10.90
N ASP A 37 -7.25 1.60 -11.14
CA ASP A 37 -8.38 2.54 -11.09
C ASP A 37 -9.52 2.09 -12.01
N TYR A 38 -9.21 1.76 -13.27
CA TYR A 38 -10.19 1.26 -14.22
C TYR A 38 -10.91 -0.02 -13.73
N SER A 39 -10.16 -0.98 -13.20
CA SER A 39 -10.70 -2.27 -12.73
C SER A 39 -11.57 -2.10 -11.48
N VAL A 40 -11.15 -1.24 -10.54
CA VAL A 40 -11.92 -0.86 -9.36
C VAL A 40 -13.21 -0.13 -9.74
N GLY A 41 -13.14 0.76 -10.74
CA GLY A 41 -14.30 1.47 -11.28
C GLY A 41 -15.35 0.53 -11.88
N ILE A 42 -14.93 -0.49 -12.63
CA ILE A 42 -15.86 -1.48 -13.21
C ILE A 42 -16.50 -2.36 -12.14
N SER A 43 -15.70 -2.84 -11.18
CA SER A 43 -16.19 -3.74 -10.13
C SER A 43 -17.06 -3.04 -9.09
N ASN A 44 -17.13 -1.70 -9.12
CA ASN A 44 -17.77 -0.85 -8.12
C ASN A 44 -17.28 -1.16 -6.68
N ASN A 45 -16.08 -1.73 -6.56
CA ASN A 45 -15.49 -2.12 -5.28
C ASN A 45 -14.31 -1.20 -4.95
N THR A 46 -14.63 -0.01 -4.45
CA THR A 46 -13.65 1.03 -4.10
C THR A 46 -13.12 0.92 -2.66
N GLU A 47 -13.52 -0.14 -1.96
CA GLU A 47 -13.23 -0.36 -0.55
C GLU A 47 -12.40 -1.63 -0.35
N THR A 48 -11.50 -1.61 0.63
CA THR A 48 -10.76 -2.79 1.07
C THR A 48 -10.83 -2.91 2.59
N THR A 49 -11.04 -4.12 3.08
CA THR A 49 -11.04 -4.39 4.52
C THR A 49 -9.63 -4.32 5.07
N ILE A 50 -9.45 -3.56 6.13
CA ILE A 50 -8.21 -3.45 6.88
C ILE A 50 -8.28 -4.41 8.09
N PRO A 51 -7.21 -5.15 8.42
CA PRO A 51 -7.18 -5.98 9.61
C PRO A 51 -7.46 -5.18 10.89
N ASP A 52 -8.06 -5.85 11.88
CA ASP A 52 -8.29 -5.26 13.20
C ASP A 52 -6.99 -4.80 13.86
N ILE A 53 -7.05 -3.64 14.51
CA ILE A 53 -5.96 -3.04 15.27
C ILE A 53 -6.43 -2.86 16.69
N VAL A 54 -5.79 -3.58 17.62
CA VAL A 54 -6.10 -3.50 19.05
C VAL A 54 -4.82 -3.22 19.81
N THR A 55 -4.78 -2.09 20.49
CA THR A 55 -3.69 -1.66 21.38
C THR A 55 -4.26 -1.31 22.75
N ASP A 56 -3.37 -0.95 23.68
CA ASP A 56 -3.78 -0.51 25.02
C ASP A 56 -4.61 0.78 25.01
N SER A 57 -4.48 1.60 23.95
CA SER A 57 -5.08 2.94 23.86
C SER A 57 -6.13 3.09 22.76
N VAL A 58 -6.11 2.21 21.75
CA VAL A 58 -6.94 2.32 20.54
C VAL A 58 -7.47 0.96 20.14
N THR A 59 -8.75 0.90 19.78
CA THR A 59 -9.34 -0.25 19.09
C THR A 59 -9.96 0.23 17.78
N ILE A 60 -9.58 -0.41 16.67
CA ILE A 60 -10.16 -0.25 15.34
C ILE A 60 -10.53 -1.65 14.88
N ARG A 61 -11.82 -1.93 14.74
CA ARG A 61 -12.31 -3.20 14.17
C ARG A 61 -13.25 -2.97 13.00
N ASP A 62 -13.33 -4.00 12.16
CA ASP A 62 -14.21 -4.03 11.00
C ASP A 62 -14.00 -2.82 10.08
N ALA A 63 -12.74 -2.38 9.97
CA ALA A 63 -12.39 -1.17 9.26
C ALA A 63 -12.31 -1.40 7.74
N LYS A 64 -12.75 -0.39 6.99
CA LYS A 64 -12.68 -0.36 5.53
C LYS A 64 -12.00 0.90 5.05
N LEU A 65 -10.95 0.73 4.25
CA LEU A 65 -10.30 1.82 3.53
C LEU A 65 -11.02 2.01 2.21
N ALA A 66 -11.66 3.17 2.04
CA ALA A 66 -12.41 3.54 0.85
C ALA A 66 -11.56 4.43 -0.09
N ASN A 67 -12.11 4.69 -1.28
CA ASN A 67 -11.49 5.49 -2.33
C ASN A 67 -10.13 4.93 -2.82
N MET A 68 -10.00 3.59 -2.84
CA MET A 68 -8.78 2.92 -3.30
C MET A 68 -8.40 3.33 -4.73
N ASN A 69 -9.39 3.67 -5.55
CA ASN A 69 -9.20 4.17 -6.91
C ASN A 69 -8.44 5.51 -7.00
N THR A 70 -8.22 6.20 -5.89
CA THR A 70 -7.42 7.44 -5.83
C THR A 70 -5.95 7.21 -5.56
N LEU A 71 -5.50 5.94 -5.59
CA LEU A 71 -4.11 5.56 -5.41
C LEU A 71 -3.25 6.08 -6.56
N VAL A 72 -2.21 6.82 -6.20
CA VAL A 72 -1.23 7.37 -7.13
C VAL A 72 0.18 7.16 -6.59
N ARG A 73 1.15 7.27 -7.47
CA ARG A 73 2.55 7.43 -7.10
C ARG A 73 2.78 8.86 -6.61
N ASP A 74 3.54 9.01 -5.52
CA ASP A 74 3.84 10.29 -4.85
C ASP A 74 5.33 10.66 -4.91
N SER A 75 6.20 9.72 -5.28
CA SER A 75 7.62 9.94 -5.55
C SER A 75 8.07 9.20 -6.80
N ASP A 76 9.32 9.35 -7.21
CA ASP A 76 9.90 8.39 -8.16
C ASP A 76 9.90 6.98 -7.55
N VAL A 77 9.65 5.98 -8.40
CA VAL A 77 9.74 4.56 -8.06
C VAL A 77 10.94 3.98 -8.79
N PHE A 78 11.74 3.23 -8.04
CA PHE A 78 12.94 2.62 -8.56
C PHE A 78 12.88 1.11 -8.40
N MET A 79 13.43 0.44 -9.40
CA MET A 79 13.73 -0.97 -9.38
C MET A 79 15.24 -1.15 -9.30
N GLU A 80 15.71 -2.03 -8.42
CA GLU A 80 17.13 -2.40 -8.34
C GLU A 80 17.27 -3.91 -8.49
N GLU A 81 18.34 -4.34 -9.14
CA GLU A 81 18.79 -5.73 -9.13
C GLU A 81 20.05 -5.85 -8.27
N PRO A 82 19.91 -5.94 -6.94
CA PRO A 82 21.07 -5.96 -6.03
C PRO A 82 21.94 -7.20 -6.23
N LYS A 83 21.34 -8.32 -6.68
CA LYS A 83 21.99 -9.60 -6.95
C LYS A 83 21.27 -10.31 -8.09
N ILE A 84 21.95 -11.27 -8.70
CA ILE A 84 21.35 -12.17 -9.68
C ILE A 84 20.10 -12.82 -9.07
N ASP A 85 19.00 -12.77 -9.81
CA ASP A 85 17.68 -13.28 -9.46
C ASP A 85 16.96 -12.57 -8.29
N ASP A 86 17.52 -11.49 -7.75
CA ASP A 86 16.87 -10.67 -6.73
C ASP A 86 16.48 -9.31 -7.32
N LEU A 87 15.23 -8.90 -7.12
CA LEU A 87 14.70 -7.61 -7.57
C LEU A 87 14.22 -6.84 -6.35
N ARG A 88 14.48 -5.55 -6.28
CA ARG A 88 13.94 -4.63 -5.28
C ARG A 88 13.06 -3.60 -5.95
N LEU A 89 11.93 -3.27 -5.36
CA LEU A 89 11.13 -2.12 -5.77
C LEU A 89 10.81 -1.25 -4.58
N TYR A 90 11.00 0.06 -4.72
CA TYR A 90 10.72 1.02 -3.66
C TYR A 90 10.22 2.36 -4.19
N GLY A 91 9.38 3.02 -3.39
CA GLY A 91 8.84 4.34 -3.67
C GLY A 91 7.74 4.74 -2.69
N ILE A 92 7.20 5.93 -2.89
CA ILE A 92 6.10 6.49 -2.09
C ILE A 92 4.84 6.51 -2.93
N PHE A 93 3.75 6.05 -2.33
CA PHE A 93 2.41 6.02 -2.93
C PHE A 93 1.46 6.81 -2.04
N SER A 94 0.39 7.35 -2.61
CA SER A 94 -0.60 8.07 -1.81
C SER A 94 -2.02 7.85 -2.30
N LEU A 95 -2.98 7.95 -1.39
CA LEU A 95 -4.39 8.12 -1.71
C LEU A 95 -4.70 9.61 -1.74
N LYS A 96 -5.15 10.13 -2.90
CA LYS A 96 -5.57 11.54 -3.01
C LYS A 96 -6.85 11.87 -2.23
N LYS A 97 -7.58 10.85 -1.76
CA LYS A 97 -8.75 11.01 -0.89
C LYS A 97 -8.79 9.90 0.13
N PHE A 98 -8.14 10.09 1.27
CA PHE A 98 -8.19 9.10 2.34
C PHE A 98 -9.56 9.09 2.99
N LYS A 99 -10.15 7.89 3.11
CA LYS A 99 -11.35 7.66 3.90
C LYS A 99 -11.27 6.30 4.57
N LEU A 100 -11.22 6.28 5.90
CA LEU A 100 -11.30 5.07 6.70
C LEU A 100 -12.68 5.05 7.38
N ILE A 101 -13.42 3.98 7.17
CA ILE A 101 -14.72 3.71 7.79
C ILE A 101 -14.47 2.66 8.88
N VAL A 102 -14.87 2.93 10.12
CA VAL A 102 -14.63 2.03 11.27
C VAL A 102 -15.95 1.81 12.00
N ASP A 103 -16.36 0.55 12.16
CA ASP A 103 -17.64 0.21 12.79
C ASP A 103 -17.52 0.13 14.34
N ASP A 104 -16.39 -0.36 14.88
CA ASP A 104 -16.07 -0.31 16.32
C ASP A 104 -14.74 0.43 16.52
N PHE A 105 -14.83 1.74 16.76
CA PHE A 105 -13.72 2.58 17.16
C PHE A 105 -13.79 2.89 18.66
N ARG A 106 -12.68 2.66 19.37
CA ARG A 106 -12.54 3.00 20.79
C ARG A 106 -11.29 3.81 21.02
N TYR A 107 -11.46 4.98 21.63
CA TYR A 107 -10.37 5.89 21.96
C TYR A 107 -10.81 6.84 23.06
N LYS A 108 -10.03 6.89 24.16
CA LYS A 108 -10.42 7.61 25.38
C LYS A 108 -11.82 7.17 25.83
N GLU A 109 -12.73 8.12 26.04
CA GLU A 109 -14.12 7.87 26.44
C GLU A 109 -15.05 7.59 25.24
N TYR A 110 -14.56 7.73 24.01
CA TYR A 110 -15.35 7.47 22.82
C TYR A 110 -15.42 5.97 22.50
N VAL A 111 -16.64 5.47 22.29
CA VAL A 111 -16.92 4.12 21.80
C VAL A 111 -18.03 4.19 20.75
N GLY A 112 -17.75 3.72 19.53
CA GLY A 112 -18.74 3.63 18.48
C GLY A 112 -18.15 3.74 17.07
N PRO A 113 -19.01 3.84 16.04
CA PRO A 113 -18.56 3.94 14.66
C PRO A 113 -18.02 5.32 14.33
N ALA A 114 -16.88 5.36 13.64
CA ALA A 114 -16.20 6.58 13.24
C ALA A 114 -15.74 6.53 11.78
N ASN A 115 -15.79 7.66 11.08
CA ASN A 115 -15.13 7.84 9.79
C ASN A 115 -13.99 8.83 9.93
N PHE A 116 -12.83 8.50 9.38
CA PHE A 116 -11.69 9.39 9.28
C PHE A 116 -11.50 9.80 7.83
N THR A 117 -11.37 11.09 7.56
CA THR A 117 -11.08 11.59 6.22
C THR A 117 -9.88 12.51 6.25
N ALA A 118 -9.01 12.40 5.26
CA ALA A 118 -7.89 13.31 5.05
C ALA A 118 -7.75 13.63 3.56
N SER A 119 -7.15 14.78 3.26
CA SER A 119 -6.88 15.19 1.87
C SER A 119 -5.84 14.30 1.20
N LYS A 120 -4.98 13.66 1.97
CA LYS A 120 -3.94 12.77 1.49
C LYS A 120 -3.53 11.80 2.60
N ASP A 121 -3.19 10.59 2.21
CA ASP A 121 -2.43 9.64 3.02
C ASP A 121 -1.32 9.08 2.13
N ALA A 122 -0.09 9.03 2.64
CA ALA A 122 1.08 8.57 1.88
C ALA A 122 1.76 7.41 2.60
N VAL A 123 2.17 6.41 1.83
CA VAL A 123 2.85 5.22 2.31
C VAL A 123 4.16 5.04 1.57
N GLU A 124 5.23 4.87 2.31
CA GLU A 124 6.52 4.45 1.77
C GLU A 124 6.58 2.92 1.76
N ILE A 125 6.81 2.37 0.57
CA ILE A 125 6.84 0.93 0.32
C ILE A 125 8.21 0.55 -0.21
N SER A 126 8.76 -0.54 0.32
CA SER A 126 9.94 -1.22 -0.23
C SER A 126 9.80 -2.72 -0.05
N TYR A 127 10.05 -3.50 -1.10
CA TYR A 127 10.07 -4.95 -1.04
C TYR A 127 11.13 -5.53 -1.99
N TYR A 128 11.59 -6.76 -1.67
CA TYR A 128 12.37 -7.59 -2.57
C TYR A 128 11.58 -8.77 -3.09
N LEU A 129 11.83 -9.17 -4.33
CA LEU A 129 11.53 -10.48 -4.88
C LEU A 129 12.84 -11.27 -4.91
N LYS A 130 12.97 -12.25 -4.02
CA LYS A 130 14.08 -13.19 -4.09
C LYS A 130 13.79 -14.28 -5.11
N HIS A 131 14.80 -14.68 -5.86
CA HIS A 131 14.69 -15.74 -6.86
C HIS A 131 13.54 -15.53 -7.87
N HIS A 132 13.31 -14.29 -8.30
CA HIS A 132 12.15 -13.91 -9.12
C HIS A 132 12.09 -14.64 -10.48
N THR A 133 13.25 -15.08 -10.98
CA THR A 133 13.39 -15.85 -12.22
C THR A 133 13.19 -17.37 -12.05
N LYS A 134 13.17 -17.89 -10.80
CA LYS A 134 13.12 -19.33 -10.49
C LYS A 134 11.70 -19.75 -10.10
N PRO A 135 11.01 -20.53 -10.95
CA PRO A 135 9.67 -21.03 -10.65
C PRO A 135 9.64 -21.82 -9.33
N GLY A 136 8.63 -21.56 -8.50
CA GLY A 136 8.44 -22.23 -7.21
C GLY A 136 9.41 -21.83 -6.10
N GLN A 137 10.39 -20.96 -6.38
CA GLN A 137 11.37 -20.46 -5.40
C GLN A 137 11.26 -18.96 -5.15
N CYS A 138 10.48 -18.25 -5.96
CA CYS A 138 10.29 -16.82 -5.78
C CYS A 138 9.65 -16.55 -4.41
N LYS A 139 10.15 -15.51 -3.73
CA LYS A 139 9.55 -15.02 -2.49
C LYS A 139 9.54 -13.49 -2.42
N THR A 140 8.37 -12.90 -2.19
CA THR A 140 8.26 -11.50 -1.77
C THR A 140 8.71 -11.33 -0.31
N ILE A 141 9.55 -10.32 -0.07
CA ILE A 141 10.03 -9.92 1.24
C ILE A 141 9.80 -8.41 1.39
N TRP A 142 8.82 -8.05 2.20
CA TRP A 142 8.55 -6.66 2.57
C TRP A 142 9.65 -6.13 3.49
N GLU A 143 10.34 -5.09 3.04
CA GLU A 143 11.31 -4.36 3.85
C GLU A 143 10.66 -3.22 4.61
N LYS A 144 9.78 -2.47 3.93
CA LYS A 144 9.19 -1.25 4.45
C LYS A 144 7.73 -1.15 4.00
N PHE A 145 6.86 -0.90 4.97
CA PHE A 145 5.49 -0.48 4.77
C PHE A 145 5.18 0.55 5.86
N GLN A 146 5.39 1.82 5.56
CA GLN A 146 5.36 2.89 6.54
C GLN A 146 4.46 4.02 6.09
N LEU A 147 3.38 4.26 6.83
CA LEU A 147 2.53 5.42 6.64
C LEU A 147 3.26 6.70 7.09
N SER A 148 3.07 7.74 6.30
CA SER A 148 3.54 9.09 6.57
C SER A 148 2.60 9.78 7.56
N PRO A 149 3.03 10.88 8.21
CA PRO A 149 2.14 11.73 8.97
C PRO A 149 0.95 12.19 8.11
N PHE A 150 -0.25 12.11 8.69
CA PHE A 150 -1.47 12.57 8.06
C PHE A 150 -1.59 14.10 8.19
N GLU A 151 -2.31 14.71 7.25
CA GLU A 151 -2.71 16.11 7.30
C GLU A 151 -4.23 16.23 7.29
N ASN A 152 -4.78 17.13 8.12
CA ASN A 152 -6.21 17.47 8.15
C ASN A 152 -7.13 16.25 8.33
N VAL A 153 -6.84 15.40 9.32
CA VAL A 153 -7.66 14.24 9.65
C VAL A 153 -8.92 14.69 10.39
N ILE A 154 -10.06 14.63 9.70
CA ILE A 154 -11.36 14.93 10.28
C ILE A 154 -12.05 13.63 10.69
N MET A 155 -12.41 13.54 11.97
CA MET A 155 -13.25 12.47 12.51
C MET A 155 -14.73 12.84 12.39
N TYR A 156 -15.53 11.92 11.87
CA TYR A 156 -16.99 12.00 11.90
C TYR A 156 -17.51 10.87 12.77
N SER A 157 -18.41 11.20 13.68
CA SER A 157 -18.92 10.26 14.68
C SER A 157 -20.34 10.61 15.08
N LYS A 158 -21.02 9.67 15.76
CA LYS A 158 -22.34 9.94 16.35
C LYS A 158 -22.28 10.79 17.64
N ASN A 159 -21.11 10.92 18.26
CA ASN A 159 -20.94 11.74 19.45
C ASN A 159 -20.60 13.19 19.03
N ASN A 160 -21.40 14.15 19.50
CA ASN A 160 -21.24 15.57 19.16
C ASN A 160 -19.87 16.15 19.55
N GLU A 161 -19.23 15.64 20.60
CA GLU A 161 -17.89 16.09 21.03
C GLU A 161 -16.80 15.71 20.01
N PHE A 162 -16.99 14.59 19.31
CA PHE A 162 -16.01 14.01 18.39
C PHE A 162 -16.37 14.19 16.91
N ASN A 163 -17.60 14.63 16.60
CA ASN A 163 -18.07 14.78 15.23
C ASN A 163 -17.51 16.05 14.56
N LYS A 164 -16.98 15.90 13.34
CA LYS A 164 -16.30 16.95 12.56
C LYS A 164 -15.09 17.56 13.28
N LYS A 165 -14.49 16.81 14.19
CA LYS A 165 -13.32 17.25 14.94
C LYS A 165 -12.06 16.96 14.13
N ASP A 166 -11.17 17.95 14.05
CA ASP A 166 -9.81 17.72 13.61
C ASP A 166 -9.08 16.95 14.71
N ILE A 167 -8.59 15.78 14.37
CA ILE A 167 -7.85 14.89 15.26
C ILE A 167 -6.47 14.55 14.69
N THR A 168 -5.95 15.38 13.79
CA THR A 168 -4.66 15.16 13.09
C THR A 168 -3.53 14.90 14.09
N ASP A 169 -3.46 15.72 15.13
CA ASP A 169 -2.44 15.62 16.17
C ASP A 169 -2.54 14.30 16.94
N GLU A 170 -3.75 13.91 17.33
CA GLU A 170 -4.00 12.65 18.02
C GLU A 170 -3.69 11.44 17.14
N VAL A 171 -4.09 11.46 15.86
CA VAL A 171 -3.78 10.39 14.91
C VAL A 171 -2.27 10.25 14.77
N ASN A 172 -1.56 11.34 14.50
CA ASN A 172 -0.12 11.29 14.26
C ASN A 172 0.70 10.92 15.50
N LYS A 173 0.27 11.31 16.71
CA LYS A 173 1.00 11.04 17.95
C LYS A 173 0.67 9.68 18.58
N ILE A 174 -0.56 9.19 18.42
CA ILE A 174 -1.04 8.00 19.15
C ILE A 174 -1.35 6.84 18.20
N ILE A 175 -2.08 7.09 17.12
CA ILE A 175 -2.59 6.02 16.25
C ILE A 175 -1.51 5.58 15.24
N LEU A 176 -0.91 6.53 14.53
CA LEU A 176 0.06 6.28 13.46
C LEU A 176 1.29 5.47 13.93
N PRO A 177 1.91 5.73 15.09
CA PRO A 177 3.03 4.92 15.56
C PRO A 177 2.63 3.46 15.80
N GLU A 178 1.45 3.21 16.34
CA GLU A 178 0.95 1.86 16.57
C GLU A 178 0.62 1.14 15.26
N ILE A 179 0.03 1.83 14.27
CA ILE A 179 -0.18 1.27 12.93
C ILE A 179 1.16 0.91 12.29
N ASN A 180 2.13 1.82 12.29
CA ASN A 180 3.45 1.58 11.71
C ASN A 180 4.22 0.46 12.44
N LYS A 181 4.00 0.30 13.75
CA LYS A 181 4.56 -0.84 14.50
C LYS A 181 3.91 -2.16 14.08
N LEU A 182 2.58 -2.17 13.90
CA LEU A 182 1.84 -3.34 13.41
C LEU A 182 2.28 -3.72 11.99
N THR A 183 2.37 -2.76 11.07
CA THR A 183 2.71 -3.05 9.66
C THR A 183 4.13 -3.61 9.49
N ASN A 184 5.03 -3.27 10.41
CA ASN A 184 6.39 -3.80 10.45
C ASN A 184 6.53 -5.13 11.19
N SER A 185 5.47 -5.64 11.82
CA SER A 185 5.48 -6.95 12.50
C SER A 185 5.50 -8.12 11.51
N GLU A 186 6.12 -9.23 11.91
CA GLU A 186 6.20 -10.44 11.08
C GLU A 186 4.82 -11.06 10.80
N SER A 187 3.88 -10.96 11.74
CA SER A 187 2.49 -11.43 11.53
C SER A 187 1.81 -10.63 10.43
N TYR A 188 1.96 -9.31 10.41
CA TYR A 188 1.39 -8.48 9.34
C TYR A 188 2.07 -8.70 8.00
N LYS A 189 3.42 -8.81 7.97
CA LYS A 189 4.15 -9.15 6.73
C LYS A 189 3.72 -10.49 6.15
N LYS A 190 3.36 -11.47 7.00
CA LYS A 190 2.80 -12.74 6.54
C LYS A 190 1.45 -12.53 5.85
N ILE A 191 0.56 -11.73 6.43
CA ILE A 191 -0.72 -11.36 5.81
C ILE A 191 -0.49 -10.63 4.48
N LEU A 192 0.46 -9.68 4.43
CA LEU A 192 0.82 -9.00 3.19
C LEU A 192 1.32 -9.99 2.13
N ASN A 193 2.16 -10.95 2.49
CA ASN A 193 2.60 -11.98 1.54
C ASN A 193 1.45 -12.91 1.09
N GLU A 194 0.47 -13.21 1.94
CA GLU A 194 -0.69 -14.01 1.53
C GLU A 194 -1.61 -13.27 0.55
N LYS A 195 -1.73 -11.93 0.68
CA LYS A 195 -2.62 -11.11 -0.15
C LYS A 195 -1.94 -10.47 -1.36
N LEU A 196 -0.65 -10.19 -1.25
CA LEU A 196 0.18 -9.40 -2.17
C LEU A 196 1.53 -10.08 -2.36
N ASP A 197 1.52 -11.37 -2.70
CA ASP A 197 2.70 -12.00 -3.27
C ASP A 197 2.88 -11.49 -4.70
N PHE A 198 4.07 -11.06 -5.08
CA PHE A 198 4.36 -10.58 -6.43
C PHE A 198 5.15 -11.61 -7.23
N CYS A 199 5.37 -12.80 -6.65
CA CYS A 199 5.97 -13.95 -7.30
C CYS A 199 5.08 -14.62 -8.37
N PHE A 200 3.91 -14.06 -8.63
CA PHE A 200 2.98 -14.47 -9.69
C PHE A 200 3.40 -14.11 -11.10
N ILE A 201 4.54 -13.42 -11.33
CA ILE A 201 5.08 -13.21 -12.69
C ILE A 201 5.37 -14.55 -13.41
N ASN A 202 5.38 -15.68 -12.69
CA ASN A 202 5.45 -17.02 -13.27
C ASN A 202 4.11 -17.62 -13.78
N LEU A 203 2.97 -16.91 -13.74
CA LEU A 203 1.70 -17.40 -14.30
C LEU A 203 1.60 -17.28 -15.83
N PHE A 204 2.58 -16.65 -16.49
CA PHE A 204 2.55 -16.38 -17.93
C PHE A 204 3.77 -16.92 -18.71
N LYS A 205 4.49 -17.89 -18.14
CA LYS A 205 5.39 -18.76 -18.92
C LYS A 205 4.64 -19.96 -19.47
#